data_AF-A0A2S6UAW9-F1
#
_entry.id   AF-A0A2S6UAW9-F1
#
_cell.length_a   1.000
_cell.length_b   1.000
_cell.length_c   1.000
_cell.angle_alpha   90.00
_cell.angle_beta   90.00
_cell.angle_gamma   90.00
#
_symmetry.space_group_name_H-M   'P 1'
#
loop_
_entity.id
_entity.type
_entity.pdbx_description
1 polymer ?
#
loop_
_entity_poly.entity_id
_entity_poly.type
_entity_poly.pdbx_seq_one_letter_code
_entity_poly.pdbx_strand_id
1 'polypeptide(L)'
;MNNPSDNHPMVHLVGNVPLDNAEAVFRTLGDSLGKHMKRLPDGETGRRKRWVRFIHDQLKTHPSLEVDPDIPVFQFKQWDGKVVFEIELLRIKEGMAIARLLSCFG
;
A
#
# COMPACT_ATOMS: atom_id res chain seq x y z
N MET A 1 -1.65 35.14 14.72
CA MET A 1 -1.35 36.03 13.58
C MET A 1 -0.14 35.42 12.88
N ASN A 2 -0.30 34.88 11.68
CA ASN A 2 0.82 34.29 10.93
C ASN A 2 1.61 35.43 10.29
N ASN A 3 2.93 35.40 10.44
CA ASN A 3 3.81 36.41 9.89
C ASN A 3 3.86 36.23 8.36
N PRO A 4 3.80 37.29 7.53
CA PRO A 4 3.86 37.17 6.07
C PRO A 4 5.21 36.63 5.55
N SER A 5 6.21 36.43 6.43
CA SER A 5 7.48 35.75 6.15
C SER A 5 7.47 34.23 6.40
N ASP A 6 6.36 33.64 6.87
CA ASP A 6 6.21 32.18 7.11
C ASP A 6 5.90 31.39 5.82
N ASN A 7 6.40 31.85 4.67
CA ASN A 7 6.26 31.10 3.42
C ASN A 7 7.48 30.18 3.23
N HIS A 8 7.70 29.26 4.17
CA HIS A 8 8.71 28.21 3.99
C HIS A 8 8.16 27.08 3.11
N PRO A 9 9.02 26.45 2.28
CA PRO A 9 8.58 25.34 1.43
C PRO A 9 7.95 24.22 2.26
N MET A 10 6.81 23.73 1.81
CA MET A 10 6.13 22.60 2.44
C MET A 10 6.42 21.31 1.68
N VAL A 11 6.68 20.24 2.41
CA VAL A 11 6.95 18.91 1.86
C VAL A 11 5.75 18.01 2.12
N HIS A 12 5.27 17.36 1.06
CA HIS A 12 4.28 16.30 1.14
C HIS A 12 4.90 14.99 0.66
N LEU A 13 5.18 14.09 1.60
CA LEU A 13 5.71 12.76 1.29
C LEU A 13 4.57 11.80 1.00
N VAL A 14 4.74 10.99 -0.05
CA VAL A 14 3.73 10.03 -0.52
C VAL A 14 4.37 8.65 -0.60
N GLY A 15 3.76 7.68 0.07
CA GLY A 15 4.13 6.27 -0.02
C GLY A 15 5.32 5.85 0.86
N ASN A 16 6.15 4.98 0.29
CA ASN A 16 7.16 4.20 1.02
C ASN A 16 8.37 5.03 1.45
N VAL A 17 8.87 4.73 2.65
CA VAL A 17 10.17 5.19 3.14
C VAL A 17 11.02 3.95 3.43
N PRO A 18 12.26 3.84 2.92
CA PRO A 18 13.07 2.63 2.98
C PRO A 18 13.72 2.44 4.36
N LEU A 19 12.90 2.44 5.42
CA LEU A 19 13.30 2.17 6.79
C LEU A 19 12.63 0.89 7.29
N ASP A 20 13.07 0.44 8.47
CA ASP A 20 12.70 -0.87 8.99
C ASP A 20 11.25 -0.91 9.48
N ASN A 21 10.78 0.16 10.12
CA ASN A 21 9.45 0.26 10.72
C ASN A 21 8.94 1.70 10.77
N ALA A 22 7.66 1.87 11.09
CA ALA A 22 7.00 3.18 11.14
C ALA A 22 7.61 4.13 12.19
N GLU A 23 8.10 3.61 13.32
CA GLU A 23 8.75 4.44 14.34
C GLU A 23 10.02 5.09 13.77
N ALA A 24 10.87 4.31 13.10
CA ALA A 24 12.08 4.82 12.45
C ALA A 24 11.74 5.90 11.41
N VAL A 25 10.64 5.72 10.67
CA VAL A 25 10.13 6.73 9.72
C VAL A 25 9.73 8.01 10.43
N PHE A 26 8.90 7.93 11.46
CA PHE A 26 8.44 9.11 12.18
C PHE A 26 9.58 9.89 12.83
N ARG A 27 10.55 9.20 13.44
CA ARG A 27 11.73 9.86 14.02
C ARG A 27 12.57 10.55 12.95
N THR A 28 12.96 9.81 11.91
CA THR A 28 13.83 10.33 10.84
C THR A 28 13.21 11.53 10.13
N LEU A 29 11.92 11.45 9.78
CA LEU A 29 11.21 12.52 9.08
C LEU A 29 10.90 13.70 10.01
N GLY A 30 10.53 13.43 11.26
CA GLY A 30 10.30 14.48 12.27
C GLY A 30 11.55 15.32 12.49
N ASP A 31 12.70 14.66 12.67
CA ASP A 31 13.99 15.33 12.90
C ASP A 31 14.48 16.10 11.66
N SER A 32 14.26 15.56 10.46
CA SER A 32 14.79 16.16 9.22
C SER A 32 13.90 17.26 8.65
N LEU A 33 12.57 17.11 8.75
CA LEU A 33 11.59 17.90 7.98
C LEU A 33 10.46 18.47 8.84
N GLY A 34 10.50 18.33 10.17
CA GLY A 34 9.36 18.63 11.06
C GLY A 34 8.67 19.98 10.80
N LYS A 35 9.43 21.08 10.67
CA LYS A 35 8.85 22.41 10.38
C LYS A 35 8.24 22.54 8.98
N HIS A 36 8.66 21.69 8.04
CA HIS A 36 8.24 21.69 6.64
C HIS A 36 7.10 20.71 6.33
N MET A 37 6.57 19.98 7.33
CA MET A 37 5.57 18.94 7.11
C MET A 37 4.31 19.15 7.95
N LYS A 38 3.14 18.96 7.32
CA LYS A 38 1.83 18.97 8.00
C LYS A 38 1.34 17.58 8.42
N ARG A 39 1.83 16.53 7.76
CA ARG A 39 1.47 15.13 8.00
C ARG A 39 2.66 14.22 7.76
N LEU A 40 2.79 13.16 8.55
CA LEU A 40 3.84 12.16 8.46
C LEU A 40 3.26 10.84 7.94
N PRO A 41 3.78 10.28 6.84
CA PRO A 41 3.43 8.92 6.45
C PRO A 41 4.12 7.92 7.39
N ASP A 42 3.53 6.75 7.57
CA ASP A 42 4.14 5.63 8.30
C ASP A 42 5.21 4.88 7.46
N GLY A 43 5.43 5.36 6.24
CA GLY A 43 6.43 4.88 5.28
C GLY A 43 6.15 3.51 4.69
N GLU A 44 4.94 2.97 4.86
CA GLU A 44 4.51 1.68 4.28
C GLU A 44 5.54 0.56 4.51
N THR A 45 6.08 0.51 5.72
CA THR A 45 7.17 -0.41 6.08
C THR A 45 6.70 -1.86 6.21
N GLY A 46 7.67 -2.79 6.31
CA GLY A 46 7.42 -4.23 6.43
C GLY A 46 6.53 -4.80 5.30
N ARG A 47 5.42 -5.45 5.68
CA ARG A 47 4.49 -6.14 4.76
C ARG A 47 3.82 -5.20 3.75
N ARG A 48 3.75 -3.89 4.03
CA ARG A 48 3.13 -2.90 3.14
C ARG A 48 4.09 -2.32 2.10
N LYS A 49 5.38 -2.69 2.11
CA LYS A 49 6.37 -2.25 1.11
C LYS A 49 5.96 -2.56 -0.33
N ARG A 50 5.10 -3.57 -0.52
CA ARG A 50 4.47 -3.93 -1.80
C ARG A 50 2.96 -3.79 -1.68
N TRP A 51 2.45 -2.55 -1.72
CA TRP A 51 1.03 -2.24 -1.48
C TRP A 51 0.06 -3.10 -2.32
N VAL A 52 0.34 -3.33 -3.60
CA VAL A 52 -0.50 -4.18 -4.47
C VAL A 52 -0.56 -5.61 -3.94
N ARG A 53 0.59 -6.16 -3.52
CA ARG A 53 0.63 -7.52 -2.97
C ARG A 53 -0.06 -7.59 -1.62
N PHE A 54 0.10 -6.57 -0.78
CA PHE A 54 -0.60 -6.48 0.49
C PHE A 54 -2.11 -6.53 0.28
N ILE A 55 -2.67 -5.72 -0.63
CA ILE A 55 -4.10 -5.73 -0.96
C ILE A 55 -4.53 -7.10 -1.48
N HIS A 56 -3.75 -7.73 -2.36
CA HIS A 56 -4.04 -9.07 -2.87
C HIS A 56 -4.08 -10.12 -1.76
N ASP A 57 -3.12 -10.10 -0.84
CA ASP A 57 -3.09 -11.01 0.30
C ASP A 57 -4.30 -10.77 1.23
N GLN A 58 -4.75 -9.52 1.41
CA GLN A 58 -5.99 -9.23 2.14
C GLN A 58 -7.23 -9.79 1.43
N LEU A 59 -7.35 -9.56 0.12
CA LEU A 59 -8.47 -10.07 -0.69
C LEU A 59 -8.54 -11.60 -0.65
N LYS A 60 -7.40 -12.29 -0.69
CA LYS A 60 -7.33 -13.76 -0.55
C LYS A 60 -7.94 -14.30 0.74
N THR A 61 -7.87 -13.53 1.82
CA THR A 61 -8.45 -13.96 3.11
C THR A 61 -9.96 -13.68 3.19
N HIS A 62 -10.53 -12.99 2.20
CA HIS A 62 -11.93 -12.58 2.24
C HIS A 62 -12.87 -13.77 1.99
N PRO A 63 -13.89 -14.02 2.84
CA PRO A 63 -14.75 -15.21 2.73
C PRO A 63 -15.49 -15.35 1.39
N SER A 64 -15.84 -14.24 0.75
CA SER A 64 -16.54 -14.22 -0.54
C SER A 64 -15.64 -14.43 -1.76
N LEU A 65 -14.33 -14.48 -1.59
CA LEU A 65 -13.36 -14.65 -2.67
C LEU A 65 -12.70 -16.02 -2.59
N GLU A 66 -12.30 -16.54 -3.74
CA GLU A 66 -11.49 -17.74 -3.89
C GLU A 66 -10.52 -17.59 -5.05
N VAL A 67 -9.46 -18.39 -5.07
CA VAL A 67 -8.58 -18.48 -6.24
C VAL A 67 -9.39 -19.06 -7.39
N ASP A 68 -9.30 -18.42 -8.56
CA ASP A 68 -9.95 -18.89 -9.76
C ASP A 68 -9.14 -20.06 -10.35
N PRO A 69 -9.67 -21.30 -10.39
CA PRO A 69 -8.96 -22.44 -10.95
C PRO A 69 -8.89 -22.41 -12.48
N ASP A 70 -9.74 -21.61 -13.13
CA ASP A 70 -9.92 -21.61 -14.60
C ASP A 70 -9.00 -20.59 -15.29
N ILE A 71 -8.35 -19.71 -14.52
CA ILE A 71 -7.49 -18.64 -15.02
C ILE A 71 -6.04 -18.90 -14.60
N PRO A 72 -5.06 -18.86 -15.52
CA PRO A 72 -3.66 -19.03 -15.17
C PRO A 72 -3.16 -17.91 -14.25
N VAL A 73 -2.11 -18.23 -13.48
CA VAL A 73 -1.43 -17.22 -12.64
C VAL A 73 -0.94 -16.05 -13.49
N PHE A 74 -1.19 -14.84 -13.00
CA PHE A 74 -0.70 -13.63 -13.64
C PHE A 74 0.81 -13.49 -13.35
N GLN A 75 1.61 -13.48 -14.42
CA GLN A 75 3.05 -13.28 -14.33
C GLN A 75 3.39 -11.80 -14.53
N PHE A 76 3.89 -11.14 -13.48
CA PHE A 76 4.42 -9.80 -13.62
C PHE A 76 5.87 -9.87 -14.14
N LYS A 77 6.05 -9.43 -15.38
CA LYS A 77 7.35 -9.45 -16.07
C LYS A 77 7.96 -8.06 -16.06
N GLN A 78 9.24 -8.00 -15.74
CA GLN A 78 10.06 -6.81 -15.96
C GLN A 78 10.27 -6.58 -17.47
N TRP A 79 10.73 -5.40 -17.85
CA TRP A 79 10.99 -5.01 -19.24
C TRP A 79 11.95 -5.95 -19.99
N ASP A 80 12.78 -6.72 -19.28
CA ASP A 80 13.71 -7.72 -19.81
C ASP A 80 13.08 -9.13 -19.93
N GLY A 81 11.78 -9.25 -19.67
CA GLY A 81 11.02 -10.50 -19.72
C GLY A 81 11.14 -11.36 -18.45
N LYS A 82 11.98 -10.98 -17.47
CA LYS A 82 12.13 -11.73 -16.23
C LYS A 82 10.85 -11.64 -15.40
N VAL A 83 10.33 -12.79 -14.98
CA VAL A 83 9.21 -12.85 -14.03
C VAL A 83 9.73 -12.40 -12.66
N VAL A 84 9.15 -11.31 -12.14
CA VAL A 84 9.53 -10.74 -10.84
C VAL A 84 8.67 -11.32 -9.73
N PHE A 85 7.39 -11.57 -10.01
CA PHE A 85 6.45 -12.24 -9.10
C PHE A 85 5.22 -12.75 -9.85
N GLU A 86 4.50 -13.67 -9.21
CA GLU A 86 3.26 -14.25 -9.71
C GLU A 86 2.09 -13.96 -8.76
N ILE A 87 0.91 -13.76 -9.34
CA ILE A 87 -0.32 -13.44 -8.63
C ILE A 87 -1.41 -14.42 -9.09
N GLU A 88 -1.92 -15.23 -8.15
CA GLU A 88 -3.14 -16.02 -8.36
C GLU A 88 -4.34 -15.08 -8.49
N LEU A 89 -5.09 -15.21 -9.57
CA LEU A 89 -6.27 -14.38 -9.78
C LEU A 89 -7.43 -14.92 -8.94
N LEU A 90 -8.28 -14.00 -8.45
CA LEU A 90 -9.38 -14.33 -7.55
C LEU A 90 -10.70 -14.12 -8.26
N ARG A 91 -11.66 -15.00 -8.00
CA ARG A 91 -13.05 -14.85 -8.39
C ARG A 91 -13.95 -14.71 -7.17
N ILE A 92 -15.15 -14.20 -7.41
CA ILE A 92 -16.23 -14.20 -6.41
C ILE A 92 -16.84 -15.59 -6.39
N LYS A 93 -17.02 -16.16 -5.20
CA LYS A 93 -17.69 -17.46 -5.02
C LYS A 93 -19.12 -17.40 -5.56
N GLU A 94 -19.58 -18.50 -6.13
CA GLU A 94 -20.96 -18.60 -6.59
C GLU A 94 -21.97 -18.27 -5.47
N GLY A 95 -23.01 -17.53 -5.81
CA GLY A 95 -24.05 -17.11 -4.86
C GLY A 95 -23.67 -15.95 -3.94
N MET A 96 -22.44 -15.43 -3.98
CA MET A 96 -22.04 -14.27 -3.17
C MET A 96 -22.24 -12.94 -3.91
N ALA A 97 -22.82 -11.95 -3.21
CA ALA A 97 -23.06 -10.62 -3.76
C ALA A 97 -21.85 -9.68 -3.59
N ILE A 98 -21.52 -8.91 -4.63
CA ILE A 98 -20.45 -7.90 -4.66
C ILE A 98 -20.60 -6.86 -3.54
N ALA A 99 -21.82 -6.55 -3.12
CA ALA A 99 -22.10 -5.50 -2.13
C ALA A 99 -21.43 -5.71 -0.76
N ARG A 100 -20.94 -6.92 -0.44
CA ARG A 100 -20.20 -7.22 0.80
C ARG A 100 -18.68 -7.05 0.72
N LEU A 101 -18.10 -6.77 -0.46
CA LEU A 101 -16.64 -6.70 -0.61
C LEU A 101 -16.00 -5.47 0.06
N LEU A 102 -16.74 -4.36 0.17
CA LEU A 102 -16.20 -3.08 0.66
C LEU A 102 -16.42 -2.86 2.16
N SER A 103 -17.22 -3.70 2.84
CA SER A 103 -17.56 -3.53 4.25
C SER A 103 -16.50 -4.06 5.24
N CYS A 104 -15.45 -4.72 4.75
CA CYS A 104 -14.49 -5.45 5.59
C CYS A 104 -13.06 -4.88 5.55
N PHE A 105 -12.82 -3.79 4.82
CA PHE A 105 -11.56 -3.04 4.87
C PHE A 105 -11.68 -1.88 5.87
N GLY A 106 -11.85 -2.22 7.15
CA GLY A 106 -11.85 -1.31 8.28
C GLY A 106 -10.65 -1.55 9.18
#